data_AF-A0A803L0P8-F1
#
_entry.id   AF-A0A803L0P8-F1
#
_cell.length_a   1.000
_cell.length_b   1.000
_cell.length_c   1.000
_cell.angle_alpha   90.00
_cell.angle_beta   90.00
_cell.angle_gamma   90.00
#
_symmetry.space_group_name_H-M   'P 1'
#
loop_
_entity.id
_entity.type
_entity.pdbx_description
1 polymer ?
#
loop_
_entity_poly.entity_id
_entity_poly.type
_entity_poly.pdbx_seq_one_letter_code
_entity_poly.pdbx_strand_id
1 'polypeptide(L)'
;MSTQELSAIGYDNKSPKFNGNNYAWWKNRIQNVIMGIDYECWLVVKNGPNIILKTDVEGNQVPKKDSELVTADYKLLEKNAKAMSILQQAIEYEELLTFPRMKDLINVQNSQGKTPLHLAVQNRILPLTETLLGMEKIAYNIKDEDQNTPIDLLEQACTDDSKWDKAFPCCEGSSSQKVE
;
A
#
# COMPACT_ATOMS: atom_id res chain seq x y z
N MET A 1 16.11 -34.44 -1.96
CA MET A 1 16.25 -33.44 -3.04
C MET A 1 16.84 -32.19 -2.44
N SER A 2 17.85 -31.62 -3.09
CA SER A 2 18.52 -30.41 -2.62
C SER A 2 17.70 -29.16 -2.97
N THR A 3 17.96 -28.05 -2.26
CA THR A 3 17.36 -26.74 -2.53
C THR A 3 17.60 -26.25 -3.97
N GLN A 4 18.64 -26.74 -4.65
CA GLN A 4 18.91 -26.46 -6.06
C GLN A 4 17.98 -27.21 -7.02
N GLU A 5 17.45 -28.37 -6.63
CA GLU A 5 16.53 -29.15 -7.47
C GLU A 5 15.11 -28.59 -7.43
N LEU A 6 14.70 -28.00 -6.29
CA LEU A 6 13.39 -27.36 -6.11
C LEU A 6 13.23 -26.05 -6.90
N SER A 7 14.31 -25.29 -7.10
CA SER A 7 14.28 -24.07 -7.91
C SER A 7 14.12 -24.36 -9.41
N ALA A 8 14.67 -25.47 -9.91
CA ALA A 8 14.61 -25.86 -11.32
C ALA A 8 13.22 -26.33 -11.80
N ILE A 9 12.37 -26.81 -10.89
CA ILE A 9 10.97 -27.22 -11.16
C ILE A 9 9.95 -26.10 -10.90
N GLY A 10 10.39 -24.86 -10.69
CA GLY A 10 9.51 -23.72 -10.47
C GLY A 10 8.80 -23.72 -9.11
N TYR A 11 9.30 -24.47 -8.13
CA TYR A 11 8.83 -24.43 -6.73
C TYR A 11 9.69 -23.48 -5.88
N ASP A 12 10.07 -22.35 -6.45
CA ASP A 12 10.65 -21.26 -5.64
C ASP A 12 9.52 -20.62 -4.83
N ASN A 13 9.52 -20.78 -3.50
CA ASN A 13 8.54 -20.17 -2.59
C ASN A 13 8.62 -18.64 -2.56
N LYS A 14 9.56 -18.05 -3.30
CA LYS A 14 9.67 -16.62 -3.48
C LYS A 14 8.56 -16.10 -4.40
N SER A 15 7.80 -15.13 -3.90
CA SER A 15 6.84 -14.38 -4.71
C SER A 15 7.55 -13.74 -5.90
N PRO A 16 7.13 -14.01 -7.16
CA PRO A 16 7.67 -13.30 -8.30
C PRO A 16 7.26 -11.82 -8.23
N LYS A 17 8.22 -10.92 -8.40
CA LYS A 17 7.91 -9.52 -8.63
C LYS A 17 7.14 -9.38 -9.95
N PHE A 18 6.05 -8.62 -9.94
CA PHE A 18 5.38 -8.28 -11.18
C PHE A 18 6.26 -7.32 -11.99
N ASN A 19 6.29 -7.51 -13.31
CA ASN A 19 7.12 -6.74 -14.23
C ASN A 19 6.30 -6.15 -15.39
N GLY A 20 4.99 -6.04 -15.21
CA GLY A 20 4.04 -5.55 -16.23
C GLY A 20 3.67 -6.55 -17.34
N ASN A 21 4.32 -7.72 -17.42
CA ASN A 21 4.06 -8.71 -18.48
C ASN A 21 3.40 -9.99 -17.95
N ASN A 22 2.54 -10.59 -18.78
CA ASN A 22 1.89 -11.89 -18.51
C ASN A 22 1.15 -11.93 -17.15
N TYR A 23 0.25 -10.96 -16.95
CA TYR A 23 -0.57 -10.82 -15.74
C TYR A 23 -1.29 -12.10 -15.32
N ALA A 24 -1.84 -12.85 -16.28
CA ALA A 24 -2.55 -14.10 -16.00
C ALA A 24 -1.64 -15.14 -15.34
N TRP A 25 -0.39 -15.27 -15.81
CA TRP A 25 0.60 -16.13 -15.18
C TRP A 25 1.00 -15.62 -13.80
N TRP A 26 1.31 -14.32 -13.69
CA TRP A 26 1.77 -13.71 -12.44
C TRP A 26 0.70 -13.82 -11.34
N LYS A 27 -0.56 -13.54 -11.67
CA LYS A 27 -1.71 -13.68 -10.77
C LYS A 27 -1.87 -15.12 -10.28
N ASN A 28 -1.84 -16.09 -11.20
CA ASN A 28 -1.90 -17.52 -10.84
C ASN A 28 -0.71 -17.91 -9.96
N ARG A 29 0.47 -17.37 -10.22
CA ARG A 29 1.67 -17.65 -9.44
C ARG A 29 1.60 -17.08 -8.03
N ILE A 30 1.17 -15.83 -7.85
CA ILE A 30 0.97 -15.22 -6.52
C ILE A 30 -0.14 -15.92 -5.75
N GLN A 31 -1.25 -16.26 -6.41
CA GLN A 31 -2.28 -17.09 -5.80
C GLN A 31 -1.70 -18.42 -5.29
N ASN A 32 -0.94 -19.14 -6.11
CA ASN A 32 -0.32 -20.41 -5.72
C ASN A 32 0.71 -20.25 -4.59
N VAL A 33 1.51 -19.17 -4.59
CA VAL A 33 2.48 -18.88 -3.53
C VAL A 33 1.77 -18.59 -2.21
N ILE A 34 0.78 -17.70 -2.20
CA ILE A 34 0.03 -17.37 -0.97
C ILE A 34 -0.71 -18.61 -0.46
N MET A 35 -1.40 -19.35 -1.34
CA MET A 35 -2.10 -20.58 -0.96
C MET A 35 -1.15 -21.66 -0.41
N GLY A 36 0.07 -21.77 -0.96
CA GLY A 36 1.09 -22.71 -0.50
C GLY A 36 1.76 -22.31 0.81
N ILE A 37 1.80 -21.02 1.13
CA ILE A 37 2.31 -20.50 2.42
C ILE A 37 1.23 -20.60 3.49
N ASP A 38 0.02 -20.11 3.19
CA ASP A 38 -1.07 -19.95 4.14
C ASP A 38 -2.40 -19.64 3.43
N TYR A 39 -3.29 -20.63 3.35
CA TYR A 39 -4.58 -20.47 2.67
C TYR A 39 -5.46 -19.37 3.27
N GLU A 40 -5.36 -19.11 4.57
CA GLU A 40 -6.13 -18.03 5.23
C GLU A 40 -5.66 -16.65 4.78
N CYS A 41 -4.36 -16.49 4.49
CA CYS A 41 -3.84 -15.26 3.89
C CYS A 41 -4.42 -15.05 2.48
N TRP A 42 -4.61 -16.12 1.70
CA TRP A 42 -5.28 -16.03 0.39
C TRP A 42 -6.73 -15.60 0.52
N LEU A 43 -7.45 -16.09 1.53
CA LEU A 43 -8.82 -15.64 1.81
C LEU A 43 -8.86 -14.15 2.16
N VAL A 44 -7.88 -13.64 2.91
CA VAL A 44 -7.76 -12.20 3.20
C VAL A 44 -7.53 -11.40 1.93
N VAL A 45 -6.62 -11.82 1.05
CA VAL A 45 -6.38 -11.12 -0.22
C VAL A 45 -7.62 -11.14 -1.12
N LYS A 46 -8.34 -12.27 -1.14
CA LYS A 46 -9.52 -12.46 -1.99
C LYS A 46 -10.75 -11.69 -1.48
N ASN A 47 -10.99 -11.70 -0.17
CA ASN A 47 -12.24 -11.23 0.43
C ASN A 47 -12.10 -9.90 1.19
N GLY A 48 -10.87 -9.45 1.47
CA GLY A 48 -10.57 -8.28 2.30
C GLY A 48 -10.02 -8.65 3.68
N PRO A 49 -9.48 -7.67 4.43
CA PRO A 49 -8.93 -7.88 5.76
C PRO A 49 -10.00 -8.37 6.74
N ASN A 50 -9.61 -9.23 7.67
CA ASN A 50 -10.46 -9.62 8.79
C ASN A 50 -10.73 -8.40 9.67
N ILE A 51 -11.99 -8.01 9.82
CA ILE A 51 -12.42 -6.96 10.75
C ILE A 51 -12.90 -7.64 12.03
N ILE A 52 -12.31 -7.27 13.17
CA ILE A 52 -12.68 -7.83 14.47
C ILE A 52 -13.92 -7.08 14.99
N LEU A 53 -15.05 -7.77 15.04
CA LEU A 53 -16.34 -7.20 15.44
C LEU A 53 -16.77 -7.71 16.82
N LYS A 54 -17.57 -6.90 17.51
CA LYS A 54 -18.36 -7.27 18.69
C LYS A 54 -19.82 -6.89 18.46
N THR A 55 -20.70 -7.54 19.20
CA THR A 55 -22.10 -7.15 19.28
C THR A 55 -22.25 -6.05 20.32
N ASP A 56 -22.82 -4.91 19.96
CA ASP A 56 -23.17 -3.86 20.92
C ASP A 56 -24.44 -4.22 21.73
N VAL A 57 -24.82 -3.32 22.63
CA VAL A 57 -26.02 -3.48 23.47
C VAL A 57 -27.33 -3.49 22.67
N GLU A 58 -27.31 -3.01 21.42
CA GLU A 58 -28.46 -2.95 20.50
C GLU A 58 -28.50 -4.16 19.55
N GLY A 59 -27.50 -5.04 19.59
CA GLY A 59 -27.40 -6.20 18.72
C GLY A 59 -26.64 -5.95 17.41
N ASN A 60 -26.09 -4.76 17.19
CA ASN A 60 -25.37 -4.42 15.97
C ASN A 60 -23.93 -4.94 16.03
N GLN A 61 -23.38 -5.31 14.86
CA GLN A 61 -21.97 -5.67 14.73
C GLN A 61 -21.11 -4.40 14.57
N VAL A 62 -20.27 -4.11 15.55
CA VAL A 62 -19.39 -2.93 15.57
C VAL A 62 -17.93 -3.35 15.75
N PRO A 63 -16.94 -2.62 15.21
CA PRO A 63 -15.52 -2.92 15.43
C PRO A 63 -15.16 -2.93 16.92
N LYS A 64 -14.37 -3.94 17.33
CA LYS A 64 -13.76 -3.96 18.67
C LYS A 64 -12.72 -2.84 18.77
N LYS A 65 -12.62 -2.25 19.95
CA LYS A 65 -11.50 -1.34 20.29
C LYS A 65 -10.27 -2.18 20.63
N ASP A 66 -9.09 -1.59 20.50
CA ASP A 66 -7.81 -2.26 20.77
C ASP A 66 -7.73 -2.83 22.20
N SER A 67 -8.28 -2.10 23.18
CA SER A 67 -8.35 -2.53 24.59
C SER A 67 -9.25 -3.75 24.83
N GLU A 68 -10.08 -4.11 23.86
CA GLU A 68 -11.06 -5.20 23.93
C GLU A 68 -10.61 -6.45 23.14
N LEU A 69 -9.42 -6.40 22.51
CA LEU A 69 -8.89 -7.50 21.72
C LEU A 69 -8.42 -8.66 22.60
N VAL A 70 -8.84 -9.86 22.26
CA VAL A 70 -8.43 -11.11 22.91
C VAL A 70 -7.42 -11.87 22.07
N THR A 71 -6.75 -12.87 22.66
CA THR A 71 -5.71 -13.69 21.99
C THR A 71 -6.14 -14.25 20.63
N ALA A 72 -7.42 -14.62 20.46
CA ALA A 72 -7.94 -15.11 19.19
C ALA A 72 -8.01 -14.02 18.10
N ASP A 73 -8.29 -12.78 18.47
CA ASP A 73 -8.39 -11.65 17.53
C ASP A 73 -7.02 -11.34 16.91
N TYR A 74 -5.95 -11.42 17.72
CA TYR A 74 -4.58 -11.20 17.24
C TYR A 74 -4.16 -12.19 16.16
N LYS A 75 -4.64 -13.44 16.19
CA LYS A 75 -4.36 -14.41 15.12
C LYS A 75 -4.94 -13.95 13.78
N LEU A 76 -6.13 -13.35 13.78
CA LEU A 76 -6.77 -12.85 12.57
C LEU A 76 -6.06 -11.59 12.04
N LEU A 77 -5.64 -10.70 12.94
CA LEU A 77 -4.86 -9.50 12.59
C LEU A 77 -3.46 -9.86 12.06
N GLU A 78 -2.82 -10.89 12.62
CA GLU A 78 -1.55 -11.43 12.14
C GLU A 78 -1.69 -11.94 10.70
N LYS A 79 -2.80 -12.61 10.36
CA LYS A 79 -3.08 -13.04 8.99
C LYS A 79 -3.25 -11.86 8.04
N ASN A 80 -3.90 -10.78 8.48
CA ASN A 80 -3.98 -9.54 7.70
C ASN A 80 -2.59 -8.96 7.42
N ALA A 81 -1.75 -8.84 8.45
CA ALA A 81 -0.39 -8.32 8.33
C ALA A 81 0.49 -9.20 7.42
N LYS A 82 0.39 -10.52 7.56
CA LYS A 82 1.14 -11.49 6.75
C LYS A 82 0.72 -11.45 5.28
N ALA A 83 -0.58 -11.37 4.99
CA ALA A 83 -1.10 -11.20 3.64
C ALA A 83 -0.57 -9.90 2.99
N MET A 84 -0.58 -8.80 3.74
CA MET A 84 -0.06 -7.50 3.28
C MET A 84 1.46 -7.57 2.99
N SER A 85 2.23 -8.17 3.88
CA SER A 85 3.67 -8.37 3.69
C SER A 85 3.99 -9.19 2.43
N ILE A 86 3.23 -10.25 2.16
CA ILE A 86 3.44 -11.08 0.96
C ILE A 86 3.11 -10.29 -0.32
N LEU A 87 2.03 -9.50 -0.30
CA LEU A 87 1.68 -8.64 -1.43
C LEU A 87 2.70 -7.53 -1.67
N GLN A 88 3.20 -6.89 -0.61
CA GLN A 88 4.24 -5.87 -0.69
C GLN A 88 5.54 -6.42 -1.28
N GLN A 89 5.86 -7.69 -1.02
CA GLN A 89 7.03 -8.35 -1.62
C GLN A 89 6.81 -8.76 -3.10
N ALA A 90 5.55 -8.80 -3.55
CA ALA A 90 5.14 -9.30 -4.86
C ALA A 90 4.87 -8.20 -5.90
N ILE A 91 4.55 -6.99 -5.45
CA ILE A 91 4.02 -5.89 -6.28
C ILE A 91 4.75 -4.59 -5.93
N GLU A 92 5.20 -3.83 -6.93
CA GLU A 92 5.58 -2.42 -6.76
C GLU A 92 4.30 -1.57 -6.63
N TYR A 93 4.28 -0.59 -5.71
CA TYR A 93 3.08 0.13 -5.26
C TYR A 93 2.26 0.77 -6.42
N GLU A 94 2.92 1.08 -7.54
CA GLU A 94 2.35 1.62 -8.78
C GLU A 94 1.28 0.73 -9.39
N GLU A 95 1.49 -0.58 -9.32
CA GLU A 95 0.64 -1.56 -9.99
C GLU A 95 -0.56 -1.96 -9.12
N LEU A 96 -0.47 -1.67 -7.82
CA LEU A 96 -1.55 -1.71 -6.83
C LEU A 96 -2.68 -0.71 -7.19
N LEU A 97 -2.35 0.38 -7.88
CA LEU A 97 -3.32 1.40 -8.29
C LEU A 97 -4.16 1.01 -9.52
N THR A 98 -3.79 -0.06 -10.24
CA THR A 98 -4.51 -0.53 -11.44
C THR A 98 -5.82 -1.28 -11.13
N PHE A 99 -6.04 -1.65 -9.87
CA PHE A 99 -7.23 -2.37 -9.43
C PHE A 99 -8.38 -1.40 -9.13
N PRO A 100 -9.59 -1.57 -9.70
CA PRO A 100 -10.71 -0.63 -9.57
C PRO A 100 -11.11 -0.30 -8.12
N ARG A 101 -10.99 -1.26 -7.19
CA ARG A 101 -11.29 -1.07 -5.76
C ARG A 101 -10.14 -0.45 -4.95
N MET A 102 -8.94 -0.35 -5.53
CA MET A 102 -7.80 0.29 -4.88
C MET A 102 -7.74 1.79 -5.16
N LYS A 103 -8.51 2.28 -6.14
CA LYS A 103 -8.77 3.72 -6.34
C LYS A 103 -9.41 4.39 -5.13
N ASP A 104 -10.13 3.63 -4.30
CA ASP A 104 -10.74 4.16 -3.07
C ASP A 104 -9.73 4.31 -1.92
N LEU A 105 -8.52 3.75 -2.06
CA LEU A 105 -7.48 3.74 -1.01
C LEU A 105 -6.45 4.87 -1.17
N ILE A 106 -6.52 5.65 -2.24
CA ILE A 106 -5.49 6.63 -2.63
C ILE A 106 -5.28 7.77 -1.62
N ASN A 107 -6.24 7.99 -0.72
CA ASN A 107 -6.21 9.03 0.32
C ASN A 107 -6.26 8.46 1.75
N VAL A 108 -6.23 7.13 1.92
CA VAL A 108 -6.29 6.51 3.26
C VAL A 108 -5.00 6.83 4.01
N GLN A 109 -5.13 7.28 5.25
CA GLN A 109 -3.99 7.51 6.13
C GLN A 109 -3.60 6.23 6.86
N ASN A 110 -2.30 5.96 6.96
CA ASN A 110 -1.78 4.95 7.87
C ASN A 110 -1.82 5.45 9.34
N SER A 111 -1.28 4.67 10.27
CA SER A 111 -1.23 5.05 11.69
C SER A 111 -0.42 6.33 11.98
N GLN A 112 0.40 6.79 11.04
CA GLN A 112 1.20 8.03 11.13
C GLN A 112 0.54 9.21 10.40
N GLY A 113 -0.74 9.08 10.00
CA GLY A 113 -1.40 10.10 9.19
C GLY A 113 -0.95 10.16 7.73
N LYS A 114 -0.09 9.24 7.27
CA LYS A 114 0.49 9.29 5.92
C LYS A 114 -0.41 8.61 4.90
N THR A 115 -0.69 9.33 3.82
CA THR A 115 -1.35 8.80 2.62
C THR A 115 -0.37 8.07 1.70
N PRO A 116 -0.84 7.25 0.73
CA PRO A 116 0.01 6.68 -0.31
C PRO A 116 0.92 7.71 -1.01
N LEU A 117 0.42 8.94 -1.23
CA LEU A 117 1.22 10.00 -1.86
C LEU A 117 2.36 10.50 -0.95
N HIS A 118 2.15 10.63 0.36
CA HIS A 118 3.24 10.94 1.30
C HIS A 118 4.35 9.88 1.20
N LEU A 119 3.97 8.60 1.21
CA LEU A 119 4.91 7.49 1.16
C LEU A 119 5.65 7.43 -0.18
N ALA A 120 4.98 7.74 -1.30
CA ALA A 120 5.59 7.78 -2.63
C ALA A 120 6.72 8.82 -2.71
N VAL A 121 6.45 10.03 -2.21
CA VAL A 121 7.42 11.13 -2.18
C VAL A 121 8.56 10.85 -1.21
N GLN A 122 8.23 10.41 0.01
CA GLN A 122 9.22 10.12 1.05
C GLN A 122 10.18 9.00 0.63
N ASN A 123 9.68 7.96 -0.03
CA ASN A 123 10.50 6.83 -0.49
C ASN A 123 11.15 7.06 -1.86
N ARG A 124 11.03 8.27 -2.42
CA ARG A 124 11.61 8.67 -3.71
C ARG A 124 11.16 7.78 -4.88
N ILE A 125 9.88 7.42 -4.89
CA ILE A 125 9.26 6.59 -5.93
C ILE A 125 8.62 7.48 -7.00
N LEU A 126 9.39 7.87 -8.03
CA LEU A 126 8.95 8.79 -9.09
C LEU A 126 7.73 8.29 -9.87
N PRO A 127 7.71 7.05 -10.41
CA PRO A 127 6.60 6.60 -11.26
C PRO A 127 5.27 6.53 -10.48
N LEU A 128 5.32 6.11 -9.22
CA LEU A 128 4.18 6.14 -8.30
C LEU A 128 3.69 7.56 -8.02
N THR A 129 4.61 8.49 -7.80
CA THR A 129 4.28 9.88 -7.50
C THR A 129 3.59 10.52 -8.70
N GLU A 130 4.16 10.37 -9.91
CA GLU A 130 3.53 10.82 -11.17
C GLU A 130 2.14 10.21 -11.35
N THR A 131 2.01 8.90 -11.12
CA THR A 131 0.74 8.18 -11.28
C THR A 131 -0.32 8.68 -10.30
N LEU A 132 0.02 8.84 -9.02
CA LEU A 132 -0.90 9.31 -7.98
C LEU A 132 -1.33 10.76 -8.22
N LEU A 133 -0.40 11.65 -8.59
CA LEU A 133 -0.71 13.04 -8.92
C LEU A 133 -1.62 13.18 -10.14
N GLY A 134 -1.57 12.21 -11.07
CA GLY A 134 -2.45 12.15 -12.23
C GLY A 134 -3.87 11.65 -11.95
N MET A 135 -4.20 11.27 -10.71
CA MET A 135 -5.53 10.75 -10.36
C MET A 135 -6.51 11.86 -10.01
N GLU A 136 -7.68 11.87 -10.65
CA GLU A 136 -8.72 12.89 -10.48
C GLU A 136 -9.16 13.13 -9.01
N LYS A 137 -9.12 12.09 -8.17
CA LYS A 137 -9.60 12.14 -6.77
C LYS A 137 -8.49 12.20 -5.73
N ILE A 138 -7.23 12.40 -6.12
CA ILE A 138 -6.12 12.46 -5.17
C ILE A 138 -6.23 13.70 -4.29
N ALA A 139 -6.03 13.53 -2.98
CA ALA A 139 -6.03 14.63 -2.02
C ALA A 139 -4.60 14.99 -1.65
N TYR A 140 -4.24 16.24 -1.90
CA TYR A 140 -2.90 16.79 -1.68
C TYR A 140 -2.78 17.64 -0.42
N ASN A 141 -3.88 17.85 0.32
CA ASN A 141 -3.96 18.73 1.49
C ASN A 141 -4.09 17.97 2.83
N ILE A 142 -4.06 16.64 2.80
CA ILE A 142 -4.14 15.80 3.99
C ILE A 142 -2.81 15.89 4.75
N LYS A 143 -2.85 16.12 6.06
CA LYS A 143 -1.64 16.24 6.87
C LYS A 143 -1.29 14.93 7.57
N ASP A 144 0.00 14.62 7.62
CA ASP A 144 0.54 13.59 8.48
C ASP A 144 0.69 14.06 9.95
N GLU A 145 1.19 13.18 10.82
CA GLU A 145 1.47 13.51 12.23
C GLU A 145 2.42 14.69 12.43
N ASP A 146 3.36 14.89 11.49
CA ASP A 146 4.33 15.98 11.48
C ASP A 146 3.77 17.28 10.89
N GLN A 147 2.46 17.31 10.61
CA GLN A 147 1.74 18.43 9.98
C GLN A 147 2.13 18.72 8.53
N ASN A 148 2.87 17.82 7.87
CA ASN A 148 3.23 17.95 6.46
C ASN A 148 2.12 17.39 5.58
N THR A 149 1.85 18.05 4.47
CA THR A 149 1.07 17.50 3.36
C THR A 149 1.97 16.73 2.39
N PRO A 150 1.41 15.88 1.50
CA PRO A 150 2.23 15.22 0.49
C PRO A 150 2.92 16.22 -0.45
N ILE A 151 2.33 17.41 -0.65
CA ILE A 151 2.92 18.47 -1.48
C ILE A 151 4.05 19.17 -0.74
N ASP A 152 3.93 19.41 0.57
CA ASP A 152 5.04 19.98 1.35
C ASP A 152 6.29 19.07 1.25
N LEU A 153 6.08 17.74 1.33
CA LEU A 153 7.15 16.77 1.15
C LEU A 153 7.69 16.75 -0.29
N LEU A 154 6.84 17.02 -1.28
CA LEU A 154 7.22 17.05 -2.70
C LEU A 154 8.09 18.26 -2.99
N GLU A 155 7.72 19.44 -2.48
CA GLU A 155 8.51 20.67 -2.60
C GLU A 155 9.90 20.50 -1.97
N GLN A 156 9.96 19.87 -0.79
CA GLN A 156 11.22 19.50 -0.16
C GLN A 156 12.04 18.55 -1.03
N ALA A 157 11.42 17.51 -1.59
CA ALA A 157 12.09 16.54 -2.46
C ALA A 157 12.65 17.18 -3.74
N CYS A 158 11.93 18.13 -4.36
CA CYS A 158 12.40 18.89 -5.52
C CYS A 158 13.58 19.81 -5.17
N THR A 159 13.59 20.39 -3.96
CA THR A 159 14.72 21.20 -3.48
C THR A 159 15.97 20.35 -3.23
N ASP A 160 15.79 19.13 -2.71
CA ASP A 160 16.90 18.24 -2.32
C ASP A 160 17.47 17.42 -3.51
N ASP A 161 16.67 17.13 -4.53
CA ASP A 161 17.03 16.21 -5.63
C ASP A 161 16.69 16.80 -7.01
N SER A 162 17.73 17.13 -7.77
CA SER A 162 17.62 17.65 -9.15
C SER A 162 16.85 16.73 -10.11
N LYS A 163 16.72 15.43 -9.81
CA LYS A 163 15.89 14.50 -10.59
C LYS A 163 14.40 14.77 -10.37
N TRP A 164 14.03 15.12 -9.14
CA TRP A 164 12.65 15.46 -8.75
C TRP A 164 12.26 16.84 -9.26
N ASP A 165 13.18 17.81 -9.19
CA ASP A 165 13.01 19.13 -9.81
C ASP A 165 12.67 19.03 -11.30
N LYS A 166 13.41 18.18 -12.04
CA LYS A 166 13.14 17.93 -13.48
C LYS A 166 11.85 17.18 -13.75
N ALA A 167 11.49 16.23 -12.88
CA ALA A 167 10.29 15.41 -13.05
C ALA A 167 9.01 16.19 -12.70
N PHE A 168 9.11 17.14 -11.75
CA PHE A 168 7.99 17.95 -11.28
C PHE A 168 8.38 19.43 -11.25
N PRO A 169 8.35 20.13 -12.40
CA PRO A 169 8.81 21.52 -12.52
C PRO A 169 7.97 22.57 -11.76
N CYS A 170 7.04 22.17 -10.90
CA CYS A 170 6.01 23.03 -10.29
C CYS A 170 6.24 23.34 -8.80
N CYS A 171 7.50 23.56 -8.38
CA CYS A 171 7.78 24.35 -7.17
C CYS A 171 7.99 25.85 -7.50
N GLU A 172 8.05 26.22 -8.77
CA GLU A 172 8.05 27.63 -9.20
C GLU A 172 6.61 28.20 -9.13
N GLY A 173 6.14 28.54 -7.93
CA GLY A 173 4.82 29.20 -7.79
C GLY A 173 4.37 29.61 -6.38
N SER A 174 4.90 29.02 -5.30
CA SER A 174 4.45 29.31 -3.93
C SER A 174 5.21 30.46 -3.23
N SER A 175 6.05 31.21 -3.94
CA SER A 175 6.63 32.48 -3.46
C SER A 175 5.88 33.75 -3.93
N SER A 176 4.72 33.62 -4.59
CA SER A 176 3.90 34.76 -5.01
C SER A 176 2.45 34.65 -4.51
N GLN A 177 2.24 34.70 -3.20
CA GLN A 177 1.09 35.31 -2.50
C GLN A 177 1.17 35.05 -0.99
N LYS A 178 2.01 35.82 -0.29
CA LYS A 178 1.69 36.25 1.08
C LYS A 178 1.38 37.74 1.00
N VAL A 179 0.09 38.03 1.06
CA VAL A 179 -0.48 39.36 1.25
C VAL A 179 -0.28 39.71 2.72
N GLU A 180 0.68 40.59 2.99
CA GLU A 180 0.61 41.84 3.79
C GLU A 180 2.01 42.44 3.93
#